data_AF-A0A7G8FRX3-F1
#
_entry.id   AF-A0A7G8FRX3-F1
#
_cell.length_a   1.000
_cell.length_b   1.000
_cell.length_c   1.000
_cell.angle_alpha   90.00
_cell.angle_beta   90.00
_cell.angle_gamma   90.00
#
_symmetry.space_group_name_H-M   'P 1'
#
loop_
_entity.id
_entity.type
_entity.pdbx_description
1 polymer ?
#
loop_
_entity_poly.entity_id
_entity_poly.type
_entity_poly.pdbx_seq_one_letter_code
_entity_poly.pdbx_strand_id
1 'polypeptide(L)'
;MTQLLAGGAAFVLVAVLWLLGRRPSKTLLRSTDAGSVAAINRAQLGLVQTNASALPEASTAAEASEDEAAPVFARPVGTAARLALAKELRRAMDQGGPEQRLVAVERAGLWGHRSVLPVLRRGLRDSDRRVVLAAAAGIERQRGATRPSLAQQARPPRNVARMR
;
A
#
# COMPACT_ATOMS: atom_id res chain seq x y z
N MET A 1 20.42 25.62 -34.64
CA MET A 1 20.95 26.83 -33.95
C MET A 1 20.08 27.30 -32.76
N THR A 2 19.20 26.47 -32.20
CA THR A 2 18.27 26.87 -31.11
C THR A 2 18.54 26.16 -29.77
N GLN A 3 19.34 25.10 -29.75
CA GLN A 3 19.70 24.37 -28.52
C GLN A 3 20.79 25.07 -27.69
N LEU A 4 21.67 25.84 -28.33
CA LEU A 4 22.69 26.65 -27.64
C LEU A 4 22.06 27.82 -26.87
N LEU A 5 20.93 28.36 -27.35
CA LEU A 5 20.17 29.43 -26.69
C LEU A 5 19.40 28.89 -25.46
N ALA A 6 18.81 27.69 -25.56
CA ALA A 6 18.06 27.09 -24.46
C ALA A 6 18.95 26.69 -23.27
N GLY A 7 20.16 26.18 -23.53
CA GLY A 7 21.12 25.84 -22.47
C GLY A 7 21.68 27.06 -21.73
N GLY A 8 21.92 28.16 -22.45
CA GLY A 8 22.41 29.41 -21.86
C GLY A 8 21.38 30.08 -20.93
N ALA A 9 20.11 30.08 -21.33
CA ALA A 9 19.04 30.70 -20.53
C ALA A 9 18.86 30.05 -19.15
N ALA A 10 18.99 28.72 -19.06
CA ALA A 10 18.87 28.01 -17.78
C ALA A 10 20.01 28.36 -16.81
N PHE A 11 21.24 28.47 -17.31
CA PHE A 11 22.41 28.83 -16.50
C PHE A 11 22.31 30.25 -15.95
N VAL A 12 21.86 31.21 -16.76
CA VAL A 12 21.64 32.59 -16.34
C VAL A 12 20.60 32.66 -15.23
N LEU A 13 19.49 31.91 -15.36
CA LEU A 13 18.41 31.91 -14.36
C LEU A 13 18.88 31.35 -13.01
N VAL A 14 19.66 30.26 -13.02
CA VAL A 14 20.26 29.69 -11.80
C VAL A 14 21.24 30.66 -11.15
N ALA A 15 22.11 31.32 -11.93
CA ALA A 15 23.06 32.31 -11.41
C ALA A 15 22.35 33.52 -10.78
N VAL A 16 21.30 34.04 -11.42
CA VAL A 16 20.48 35.14 -10.90
C VAL A 16 19.79 34.74 -9.59
N LEU A 17 19.20 33.55 -9.51
CA LEU A 17 18.56 33.05 -8.29
C LEU A 17 19.57 32.86 -7.13
N TRP A 18 20.79 32.44 -7.44
CA TRP A 18 21.86 32.28 -6.45
C TRP A 18 22.37 33.64 -5.94
N LEU A 19 22.54 34.61 -6.84
CA LEU A 19 22.97 35.98 -6.50
C LEU A 19 21.91 36.74 -5.69
N LEU A 20 20.62 36.47 -5.92
CA LEU A 20 19.50 37.02 -5.14
C LEU A 20 19.33 36.38 -3.74
N GLY A 21 20.24 35.51 -3.32
CA GLY A 21 20.23 34.89 -2.00
C GLY A 21 19.12 33.86 -1.78
N ARG A 22 18.38 33.47 -2.84
CA ARG A 22 17.33 32.45 -2.79
C ARG A 22 17.97 31.05 -2.78
N ARG A 23 18.63 30.71 -1.68
CA ARG A 23 19.07 29.34 -1.41
C ARG A 23 17.83 28.45 -1.22
N PRO A 24 17.78 27.24 -1.81
CA PRO A 24 16.71 26.29 -1.54
C PRO A 24 16.93 25.66 -0.15
N SER A 25 16.61 26.40 0.92
CA SER A 25 16.78 25.95 2.30
C SER A 25 15.43 25.78 2.98
N LYS A 26 14.65 24.77 2.58
CA LYS A 26 13.53 24.28 3.39
C LYS A 26 13.39 22.76 3.26
N THR A 27 13.99 22.04 4.20
CA THR A 27 13.56 20.69 4.58
C THR A 27 12.14 20.80 5.14
N LEU A 28 11.14 20.47 4.32
CA LEU A 28 9.73 20.35 4.71
C LEU A 28 9.51 19.08 5.55
N LEU A 29 10.19 18.99 6.68
CA LEU A 29 9.86 18.03 7.74
C LEU A 29 9.73 18.81 9.05
N ARG A 30 8.84 19.80 9.02
CA ARG A 30 8.23 20.35 10.22
C ARG A 30 7.33 19.24 10.75
N SER A 31 7.90 18.47 11.67
CA SER A 31 7.26 17.47 12.52
C SER A 31 5.74 17.65 12.59
N THR A 32 5.00 16.75 11.93
CA THR A 32 3.62 16.50 12.29
C THR A 32 3.65 16.04 13.75
N ASP A 33 3.00 16.81 14.61
CA ASP A 33 2.91 16.54 16.04
C ASP A 33 2.19 15.19 16.25
N ALA A 34 2.95 14.11 16.37
CA ALA A 34 2.44 12.75 16.52
C ALA A 34 1.57 12.60 17.77
N GLY A 35 1.70 13.52 18.75
CA GLY A 35 0.86 13.56 19.95
C GLY A 35 -0.60 13.89 19.63
N SER A 36 -0.86 14.80 18.68
CA SER A 36 -2.21 15.18 18.28
C SER A 36 -2.97 14.02 17.64
N VAL A 37 -2.31 13.25 16.77
CA VAL A 37 -2.89 12.08 16.12
C VAL A 37 -3.15 10.95 17.13
N ALA A 38 -2.26 10.77 18.12
CA ALA A 38 -2.45 9.80 19.19
C ALA A 38 -3.65 10.14 20.10
N ALA A 39 -3.90 11.43 20.38
CA ALA A 39 -5.04 11.87 21.17
C ALA A 39 -6.38 11.58 20.46
N ILE A 40 -6.45 11.83 19.15
CA ILE A 40 -7.65 11.54 18.35
C ILE A 40 -7.94 10.03 18.31
N ASN A 41 -6.91 9.19 18.11
CA ASN A 41 -7.08 7.73 18.12
C ASN A 41 -7.59 7.20 19.47
N ARG A 42 -7.14 7.77 20.60
CA ARG A 42 -7.64 7.37 21.93
C ARG A 42 -9.12 7.72 22.12
N ALA A 43 -9.57 8.88 21.65
CA ALA A 43 -10.96 9.29 21.75
C ALA A 43 -11.90 8.38 20.94
N GLN A 44 -11.47 7.91 19.76
CA GLN A 44 -12.27 7.03 18.91
C GLN A 44 -12.37 5.60 19.45
N LEU A 45 -11.33 5.08 20.11
CA LEU A 45 -11.37 3.74 20.72
C LEU A 45 -12.35 3.66 21.90
N GLY A 46 -12.55 4.74 22.65
CA GLY A 46 -13.54 4.80 23.73
C GLY A 46 -14.99 4.65 23.25
N LEU A 47 -15.31 5.21 22.08
CA LEU A 47 -16.67 5.16 21.48
C LEU A 47 -17.06 3.79 20.93
N VAL A 48 -16.08 2.97 20.50
CA VAL A 48 -16.35 1.61 19.99
C VAL A 48 -16.67 0.64 21.14
N GLN A 49 -16.04 0.81 22.31
CA GLN A 49 -16.30 -0.03 23.47
C GLN A 49 -17.72 0.18 24.04
N THR A 50 -18.26 1.41 23.95
CA THR A 50 -19.63 1.68 24.37
C THR A 50 -20.68 1.06 23.44
N ASN A 51 -20.42 0.99 22.13
CA ASN A 51 -21.32 0.34 21.17
C ASN A 51 -21.26 -1.20 21.23
N ALA A 52 -20.13 -1.79 21.64
CA ALA A 52 -20.01 -3.24 21.76
C ALA A 52 -20.71 -3.83 23.00
N SER A 53 -21.03 -3.01 24.00
CA SER A 53 -21.81 -3.46 25.18
C SER A 53 -23.33 -3.37 25.01
N ALA A 54 -23.81 -2.83 23.88
CA ALA A 54 -25.23 -2.73 23.61
C ALA A 54 -25.54 -3.42 22.27
N LEU A 55 -25.86 -4.73 22.32
CA LEU A 55 -26.95 -5.36 21.57
C LEU A 55 -27.02 -6.88 21.89
N PRO A 56 -28.23 -7.45 22.08
CA PRO A 56 -28.45 -8.82 22.55
C PRO A 56 -28.57 -9.84 21.40
N GLU A 57 -28.53 -11.12 21.78
CA GLU A 57 -28.75 -12.28 20.92
C GLU A 57 -30.13 -12.27 20.22
N ALA A 58 -30.14 -12.61 18.93
CA ALA A 58 -31.29 -13.19 18.27
C ALA A 58 -30.84 -14.06 17.08
N SER A 59 -31.17 -15.34 17.20
CA SER A 59 -31.01 -16.41 16.22
C SER A 59 -32.12 -16.36 15.17
N THR A 60 -31.84 -16.74 13.90
CA THR A 60 -32.52 -17.82 13.13
C THR A 60 -32.49 -17.64 11.60
N ALA A 61 -32.42 -18.80 10.93
CA ALA A 61 -32.78 -19.14 9.54
C ALA A 61 -31.90 -18.54 8.42
N ALA A 62 -31.00 -19.29 7.77
CA ALA A 62 -31.19 -20.49 6.95
C ALA A 62 -32.09 -20.26 5.70
N GLU A 63 -31.50 -19.69 4.66
CA GLU A 63 -31.88 -20.00 3.28
C GLU A 63 -30.60 -20.39 2.53
N ALA A 64 -30.50 -21.69 2.25
CA ALA A 64 -29.47 -22.28 1.42
C ALA A 64 -29.83 -22.01 -0.05
N SER A 65 -29.19 -21.01 -0.64
CA SER A 65 -29.02 -20.92 -2.08
C SER A 65 -27.75 -21.68 -2.45
N GLU A 66 -27.89 -22.64 -3.36
CA GLU A 66 -26.84 -23.50 -3.91
C GLU A 66 -25.67 -22.66 -4.44
N ASP A 67 -24.65 -22.49 -3.59
CA ASP A 67 -23.41 -21.83 -3.93
C ASP A 67 -22.61 -22.78 -4.82
N GLU A 68 -22.51 -22.48 -6.12
CA GLU A 68 -21.43 -23.00 -6.97
C GLU A 68 -20.13 -22.82 -6.18
N ALA A 69 -19.54 -23.94 -5.72
CA ALA A 69 -18.39 -23.91 -4.85
C ALA A 69 -17.24 -23.14 -5.52
N ALA A 70 -17.09 -21.87 -5.16
CA ALA A 70 -16.06 -21.00 -5.71
C ALA A 70 -14.70 -21.69 -5.55
N PRO A 71 -13.84 -21.70 -6.59
CA PRO A 71 -12.60 -22.43 -6.54
C PRO A 71 -11.76 -21.96 -5.36
N VAL A 72 -11.49 -22.89 -4.43
CA VAL A 72 -10.69 -22.63 -3.23
C VAL A 72 -9.30 -22.18 -3.69
N PHE A 73 -8.98 -20.90 -3.48
CA PHE A 73 -7.68 -20.37 -3.84
C PHE A 73 -6.58 -21.03 -3.00
N ALA A 74 -5.76 -21.86 -3.64
CA ALA A 74 -4.60 -22.49 -3.00
C ALA A 74 -3.47 -21.47 -2.80
N ARG A 75 -3.16 -21.15 -1.54
CA ARG A 75 -2.11 -20.18 -1.20
C ARG A 75 -0.72 -20.76 -1.49
N PRO A 76 0.18 -20.02 -2.17
CA PRO A 76 1.52 -20.51 -2.47
C PRO A 76 2.37 -20.72 -1.19
N VAL A 77 2.94 -21.92 -1.07
CA VAL A 77 3.83 -22.33 0.03
C VAL A 77 5.28 -22.21 -0.43
N GLY A 78 6.14 -21.59 0.39
CA GLY A 78 7.55 -21.36 0.06
C GLY A 78 7.83 -20.08 -0.73
N THR A 79 9.11 -19.69 -0.78
CA THR A 79 9.55 -18.43 -1.42
C THR A 79 9.47 -18.49 -2.94
N ALA A 80 9.89 -19.61 -3.54
CA ALA A 80 9.87 -19.83 -4.98
C ALA A 80 8.45 -19.78 -5.55
N ALA A 81 7.49 -20.48 -4.94
CA ALA A 81 6.09 -20.48 -5.38
C ALA A 81 5.44 -19.09 -5.30
N ARG A 82 5.74 -18.32 -4.25
CA ARG A 82 5.25 -16.93 -4.10
C ARG A 82 5.81 -16.02 -5.20
N LEU A 83 7.09 -16.17 -5.54
CA LEU A 83 7.71 -15.41 -6.64
C LEU A 83 7.14 -15.80 -8.00
N ALA A 84 6.94 -17.10 -8.23
CA ALA A 84 6.32 -17.61 -9.46
C ALA A 84 4.91 -17.03 -9.65
N LEU A 85 4.06 -17.13 -8.62
CA LEU A 85 2.71 -16.57 -8.67
C LEU A 85 2.74 -15.04 -8.86
N ALA A 86 3.62 -14.32 -8.16
CA ALA A 86 3.73 -12.87 -8.34
C ALA A 86 4.15 -12.46 -9.76
N LYS A 87 5.00 -13.25 -10.42
CA LYS A 87 5.39 -13.05 -11.82
C LYS A 87 4.23 -13.36 -12.77
N GLU A 88 3.52 -14.46 -12.55
CA GLU A 88 2.35 -14.88 -13.32
C GLU A 88 1.26 -13.79 -13.30
N LEU A 89 0.89 -13.31 -12.11
CA LEU A 89 -0.13 -12.27 -11.94
C LEU A 89 0.28 -10.96 -12.65
N ARG A 90 1.56 -10.60 -12.58
CA ARG A 90 2.08 -9.41 -13.25
C ARG A 90 2.00 -9.56 -14.77
N ARG A 91 2.43 -10.72 -15.28
CA ARG A 91 2.36 -11.04 -16.71
C ARG A 91 0.93 -11.02 -17.24
N ALA A 92 -0.03 -11.55 -16.48
CA ALA A 92 -1.46 -11.48 -16.83
C ALA A 92 -1.97 -10.03 -16.92
N MET A 93 -1.52 -9.15 -16.03
CA MET A 93 -1.84 -7.71 -16.14
C MET A 93 -1.16 -7.01 -17.32
N ASP A 94 0.04 -7.45 -17.71
CA ASP A 94 0.83 -6.86 -18.80
C ASP A 94 0.36 -7.28 -20.19
N GLN A 95 0.11 -8.57 -20.36
CA GLN A 95 -0.09 -9.21 -21.67
C GLN A 95 -1.52 -9.71 -21.85
N GLY A 96 -2.33 -9.69 -20.80
CA GLY A 96 -3.63 -10.33 -20.79
C GLY A 96 -4.78 -9.44 -21.25
N GLY A 97 -5.79 -10.11 -21.80
CA GLY A 97 -7.10 -9.51 -22.11
C GLY A 97 -7.89 -9.14 -20.84
N PRO A 98 -9.04 -8.44 -20.98
CA PRO A 98 -9.81 -7.93 -19.85
C PRO A 98 -10.16 -9.02 -18.81
N GLU A 99 -10.62 -10.18 -19.27
CA GLU A 99 -10.94 -11.32 -18.38
C GLU A 99 -9.71 -11.85 -17.63
N GLN A 100 -8.56 -11.92 -18.29
CA GLN A 100 -7.32 -12.41 -17.66
C GLN A 100 -6.81 -11.44 -16.60
N ARG A 101 -6.98 -10.13 -16.83
CA ARG A 101 -6.67 -9.08 -15.85
C ARG A 101 -7.61 -9.15 -14.66
N LEU A 102 -8.91 -9.38 -14.90
CA LEU A 102 -9.89 -9.57 -13.83
C LEU A 102 -9.52 -10.75 -12.93
N VAL A 103 -9.29 -11.93 -13.52
CA VAL A 103 -8.88 -13.14 -12.78
C VAL A 103 -7.59 -12.90 -12.00
N ALA A 104 -6.60 -12.22 -12.59
CA ALA A 104 -5.36 -11.90 -11.91
C ALA A 104 -5.58 -11.00 -10.68
N VAL A 105 -6.46 -10.00 -10.80
CA VAL A 105 -6.78 -9.09 -9.71
C VAL A 105 -7.57 -9.77 -8.59
N GLU A 106 -8.55 -10.60 -8.92
CA GLU A 106 -9.31 -11.39 -7.95
C GLU A 106 -8.39 -12.35 -7.17
N ARG A 107 -7.54 -13.07 -7.90
CA ARG A 107 -6.56 -14.00 -7.32
C ARG A 107 -5.53 -13.27 -6.45
N ALA A 108 -5.12 -12.07 -6.85
CA ALA A 108 -4.29 -11.19 -6.02
C ALA A 108 -5.00 -10.76 -4.73
N GLY A 109 -6.28 -10.38 -4.83
CA GLY A 109 -7.12 -9.99 -3.69
C GLY A 109 -7.35 -11.13 -2.69
N LEU A 110 -7.50 -12.37 -3.17
CA LEU A 110 -7.60 -13.57 -2.34
C LEU A 110 -6.27 -13.89 -1.64
N TRP A 111 -5.13 -13.66 -2.30
CA TRP A 111 -3.83 -13.94 -1.68
C TRP A 111 -3.48 -13.00 -0.52
N GLY A 112 -3.85 -11.71 -0.62
CA GLY A 112 -3.71 -10.74 0.48
C GLY A 112 -2.27 -10.46 0.94
N HIS A 113 -1.26 -10.85 0.16
CA HIS A 113 0.16 -10.66 0.51
C HIS A 113 0.73 -9.36 -0.06
N ARG A 114 1.66 -8.69 0.64
CA ARG A 114 2.27 -7.41 0.21
C ARG A 114 2.85 -7.39 -1.21
N SER A 115 3.30 -8.55 -1.71
CA SER A 115 3.86 -8.67 -3.06
C SER A 115 2.84 -8.44 -4.18
N VAL A 116 1.54 -8.54 -3.88
CA VAL A 116 0.48 -8.30 -4.86
C VAL A 116 0.02 -6.85 -4.91
N LEU A 117 0.44 -6.00 -3.95
CA LEU A 117 0.07 -4.58 -3.94
C LEU A 117 0.34 -3.87 -5.27
N PRO A 118 1.48 -4.08 -5.96
CA PRO A 118 1.69 -3.46 -7.27
C PRO A 118 0.67 -3.90 -8.33
N VAL A 119 0.20 -5.15 -8.27
CA VAL A 119 -0.82 -5.69 -9.20
C VAL A 119 -2.17 -5.02 -8.91
N LEU A 120 -2.59 -4.97 -7.65
CA LEU A 120 -3.86 -4.33 -7.25
C LEU A 120 -3.86 -2.82 -7.55
N ARG A 121 -2.77 -2.11 -7.24
CA ARG A 121 -2.64 -0.67 -7.54
C ARG A 121 -2.68 -0.38 -9.04
N ARG A 122 -2.20 -1.31 -9.87
CA ARG A 122 -2.33 -1.21 -11.32
C ARG A 122 -3.77 -1.45 -11.76
N GLY A 123 -4.45 -2.44 -11.19
CA GLY A 123 -5.86 -2.73 -11.49
C GLY A 123 -6.81 -1.54 -11.21
N LEU A 124 -6.48 -0.68 -10.24
CA LEU A 124 -7.20 0.59 -10.02
C LEU A 124 -7.10 1.59 -11.19
N ARG A 125 -6.15 1.38 -12.09
CA ARG A 125 -5.90 2.22 -13.28
C ARG A 125 -6.27 1.49 -14.57
N ASP A 126 -6.97 0.37 -14.47
CA ASP A 126 -7.41 -0.39 -15.63
C ASP A 126 -8.52 0.35 -16.40
N SER A 127 -8.65 0.07 -17.69
CA SER A 127 -9.74 0.60 -18.51
C SER A 127 -11.06 -0.11 -18.24
N ASP A 128 -11.02 -1.38 -17.79
CA ASP A 128 -12.21 -2.15 -17.47
C ASP A 128 -12.68 -1.88 -16.03
N ARG A 129 -13.94 -1.43 -15.91
CA ARG A 129 -14.59 -1.17 -14.62
C ARG A 129 -14.60 -2.39 -13.69
N ARG A 130 -14.74 -3.61 -14.22
CA ARG A 130 -14.79 -4.84 -13.40
C ARG A 130 -13.46 -5.05 -12.68
N VAL A 131 -12.36 -4.84 -13.41
CA VAL A 131 -11.00 -4.95 -12.86
C VAL A 131 -10.76 -3.90 -11.79
N VAL A 132 -11.23 -2.66 -12.00
CA VAL A 132 -11.10 -1.57 -11.02
C VAL A 132 -11.84 -1.91 -9.71
N LEU A 133 -13.08 -2.41 -9.81
CA LEU A 133 -13.87 -2.79 -8.64
C LEU A 133 -13.23 -3.95 -7.87
N ALA A 134 -12.78 -4.99 -8.57
CA ALA A 134 -12.07 -6.11 -7.96
C ALA A 134 -10.77 -5.66 -7.27
N ALA A 135 -10.04 -4.71 -7.88
CA ALA A 135 -8.82 -4.17 -7.32
C ALA A 135 -9.08 -3.36 -6.04
N ALA A 136 -10.14 -2.54 -6.03
CA ALA A 136 -10.56 -1.80 -4.84
C ALA A 136 -10.91 -2.77 -3.70
N ALA A 137 -11.74 -3.78 -3.97
CA ALA A 137 -12.11 -4.79 -2.98
C ALA A 137 -10.87 -5.55 -2.43
N GLY A 138 -9.91 -5.88 -3.29
CA GLY A 138 -8.65 -6.52 -2.88
C GLY A 138 -7.76 -5.63 -2.01
N ILE A 139 -7.76 -4.31 -2.24
CA ILE A 139 -6.98 -3.34 -1.44
C ILE A 139 -7.58 -3.15 -0.06
N GLU A 140 -8.91 -3.13 0.07
CA GLU A 140 -9.57 -2.99 1.37
C GLU A 140 -9.13 -4.08 2.36
N ARG A 141 -8.98 -5.32 1.90
CA ARG A 141 -8.47 -6.44 2.73
C ARG A 141 -7.02 -6.26 3.20
N GLN A 142 -6.27 -5.37 2.56
CA GLN A 142 -4.87 -5.08 2.92
C GLN A 142 -4.73 -3.81 3.76
N ARG A 143 -5.82 -3.04 3.93
CA ARG A 143 -5.85 -1.95 4.91
C ARG A 143 -5.93 -2.57 6.31
N GLY A 144 -5.11 -2.08 7.24
CA GLY A 144 -5.19 -2.47 8.66
C GLY A 144 -4.07 -3.34 9.21
N ALA A 145 -3.13 -3.83 8.38
CA ALA A 145 -1.93 -4.48 8.87
C ALA A 145 -0.72 -3.53 8.82
N THR A 146 -0.72 -2.46 9.63
CA THR A 146 0.58 -1.94 10.12
C THR A 146 1.16 -3.03 11.01
N ARG A 147 1.77 -4.04 10.38
CA ARG A 147 2.48 -5.07 11.12
C ARG A 147 3.52 -4.34 11.96
N PRO A 148 3.59 -4.59 13.28
CA PRO A 148 4.69 -4.07 14.07
C PRO A 148 5.96 -4.47 13.33
N SER A 149 6.76 -3.48 12.96
CA SER A 149 8.13 -3.75 12.52
C SER A 149 8.73 -4.66 13.57
N LEU A 150 9.33 -5.78 13.16
CA LEU A 150 10.13 -6.57 14.09
C LEU A 150 11.01 -5.59 14.85
N ALA A 151 10.82 -5.52 16.17
CA ALA A 151 11.50 -4.54 16.99
C ALA A 151 12.98 -4.66 16.69
N GLN A 152 13.55 -3.63 16.07
CA GLN A 152 14.95 -3.64 15.72
C GLN A 152 15.70 -3.73 17.05
N GLN A 153 16.36 -4.86 17.31
CA GLN A 153 17.24 -4.99 18.46
C GLN A 153 18.18 -3.79 18.43
N ALA A 154 18.15 -2.99 19.49
CA ALA A 154 18.89 -1.74 19.57
C ALA A 154 20.34 -2.01 19.15
N ARG A 155 20.81 -1.32 18.12
CA ARG A 155 22.19 -1.49 17.66
C ARG A 155 23.12 -1.19 18.84
N PRO A 156 24.11 -2.05 19.14
CA PRO A 156 25.09 -1.73 20.16
C PRO A 156 25.81 -0.41 19.82
N PRO A 157 26.21 0.38 20.81
CA PRO A 157 26.84 1.67 20.59
C PRO A 157 28.09 1.50 19.72
N ARG A 158 28.23 2.40 18.75
CA ARG A 158 29.22 2.33 17.66
C ARG A 158 30.68 2.38 18.12
N ASN A 159 30.93 2.65 19.40
CA ASN A 159 32.25 2.79 20.02
C ASN A 159 32.35 2.07 21.38
N VAL A 160 32.18 0.75 21.39
CA VAL A 160 32.48 -0.08 22.57
C VAL A 160 33.95 0.01 23.00
N ALA A 161 34.86 0.37 22.09
CA ALA A 161 36.29 0.56 22.37
C ALA A 161 36.61 1.78 23.25
N ARG A 162 35.66 2.71 23.45
CA ARG A 162 35.83 3.89 24.32
C ARG A 162 35.22 3.72 25.72
N MET A 163 34.69 2.53 26.02
CA MET A 163 34.04 2.23 27.30
C MET A 163 34.95 1.46 28.28
N ARG A 164 36.25 1.33 27.98
CA ARG A 164 37.25 0.69 28.85
C ARG A 164 38.29 1.70 29.30
#